data_AF-A0AAJ1AIH2-F1
#
_entry.id   AF-A0AAJ1AIH2-F1
#
_cell.length_a   1.000
_cell.length_b   1.000
_cell.length_c   1.000
_cell.angle_alpha   90.00
_cell.angle_beta   90.00
_cell.angle_gamma   90.00
#
_symmetry.space_group_name_H-M   'P 1'
#
loop_
_entity.id
_entity.type
_entity.pdbx_description
1 polymer ?
#
loop_
_entity_poly.entity_id
_entity_poly.type
_entity_poly.pdbx_seq_one_letter_code
_entity_poly.pdbx_strand_id
1 'polypeptide(L)'
;MNEEKRTSGKTTGPDNKNALRAYLQRAEVRLSTMHRIAGAFLGGAGLLLLLPTFLRDAPVQVFGVINKAVPMLSMQWNLPPLLIVIALGLPVVIAYTIPVYALWLLLQDLTLFYFSVNTPKNVALGKTDKPIFHPRFSLTAIPFSDDEPSDLKKQLRAIQFGSSLKHSVLPHVHKDKHWFKALIEKEKEEEEEEKQVALPDDSWLEECPTDHEDDRSALCAAFGLAGAYNHDLVTEVAKTELSLIRHNLNLKRLVLRYMKALLTLVWTTLLSFMVLAGINDIMPEKDLIVVVLGFLAWAIITPWIVRAPTRWVYRGHSQHAAGGINDRYLARFERLVISGCFLAALITSGIAGFFVGWAFIWLGPVGPGLALARSFGWLKHDLLRWL
;
A
#
# COMPACT_ATOMS: atom_id res chain seq x y z
N MET A 1 -10.79 55.02 -27.18
CA MET A 1 -9.52 55.55 -26.65
C MET A 1 -9.48 55.19 -25.17
N ASN A 2 -8.41 54.51 -24.75
CA ASN A 2 -8.05 54.03 -23.40
C ASN A 2 -8.89 52.85 -22.87
N GLU A 3 -8.35 51.63 -22.94
CA GLU A 3 -7.43 51.01 -21.97
C GLU A 3 -8.18 50.43 -20.75
N GLU A 4 -8.71 49.22 -20.91
CA GLU A 4 -8.90 48.30 -19.78
C GLU A 4 -8.63 46.86 -20.25
N LYS A 5 -7.38 46.59 -20.65
CA LYS A 5 -6.84 45.24 -20.75
C LYS A 5 -6.37 44.82 -19.35
N ARG A 6 -7.32 44.35 -18.53
CA ARG A 6 -7.02 43.71 -17.24
C ARG A 6 -6.34 42.35 -17.47
N THR A 7 -5.04 42.33 -17.18
CA THR A 7 -4.35 41.28 -16.40
C THR A 7 -4.47 39.82 -16.88
N SER A 8 -3.63 39.41 -17.84
CA SER A 8 -3.25 38.00 -18.04
C SER A 8 -1.80 37.90 -18.51
N GLY A 9 -0.88 38.30 -17.63
CA GLY A 9 0.53 38.34 -17.96
C GLY A 9 1.35 38.94 -16.84
N LYS A 10 1.24 38.41 -15.62
CA LYS A 10 2.30 38.61 -14.63
C LYS A 10 3.48 37.77 -15.09
N THR A 11 4.31 38.34 -15.96
CA THR A 11 5.70 37.95 -16.09
C THR A 11 6.28 37.93 -14.68
N THR A 12 6.56 36.73 -14.18
CA THR A 12 7.25 36.56 -12.91
C THR A 12 8.62 37.22 -13.08
N GLY A 13 8.85 38.33 -12.35
CA GLY A 13 10.17 38.98 -12.33
C GLY A 13 11.27 37.97 -11.99
N PRO A 14 12.55 38.28 -12.29
CA PRO A 14 13.68 37.35 -12.08
C PRO A 14 13.71 36.78 -10.66
N ASP A 15 13.34 37.59 -9.66
CA ASP A 15 13.25 37.17 -8.25
C ASP A 15 12.16 36.13 -8.00
N ASN A 16 11.01 36.23 -8.66
CA ASN A 16 9.92 35.25 -8.56
C ASN A 16 10.32 33.92 -9.21
N LYS A 17 11.00 33.96 -10.37
CA LYS A 17 11.52 32.73 -11.00
C LYS A 17 12.55 32.04 -10.11
N ASN A 18 13.45 32.81 -9.47
CA ASN A 18 14.42 32.27 -8.52
C ASN A 18 13.76 31.65 -7.29
N ALA A 19 12.70 32.26 -6.76
CA ALA A 19 11.93 31.70 -5.64
C ALA A 19 11.27 30.36 -5.99
N LEU A 20 10.70 30.24 -7.20
CA LEU A 20 10.10 28.99 -7.69
C LEU A 20 11.16 27.88 -7.88
N ARG A 21 12.31 28.19 -8.48
CA ARG A 21 13.45 27.25 -8.58
C ARG A 21 13.95 26.79 -7.22
N ALA A 22 14.10 27.72 -6.26
CA ALA A 22 14.51 27.40 -4.91
C ALA A 22 13.48 26.54 -4.14
N TYR A 23 12.19 26.69 -4.46
CA TYR A 23 11.17 25.79 -3.94
C TYR A 23 11.30 24.38 -4.53
N LEU A 24 11.44 24.24 -5.85
CA LEU A 24 11.62 22.94 -6.52
C LEU A 24 12.83 22.17 -5.95
N GLN A 25 13.97 22.83 -5.78
CA GLN A 25 15.16 22.21 -5.17
C GLN A 25 14.90 21.68 -3.75
N ARG A 26 14.20 22.46 -2.91
CA ARG A 26 13.84 22.00 -1.55
C ARG A 26 12.84 20.84 -1.58
N ALA A 27 11.91 20.86 -2.53
CA ALA A 27 10.94 19.81 -2.73
C ALA A 27 11.62 18.50 -3.15
N GLU A 28 12.57 18.53 -4.09
CA GLU A 28 13.35 17.37 -4.53
C GLU A 28 14.14 16.75 -3.38
N VAL A 29 14.77 17.55 -2.52
CA VAL A 29 15.49 17.05 -1.33
C VAL A 29 14.52 16.32 -0.40
N ARG A 30 13.35 16.91 -0.11
CA ARG A 30 12.32 16.27 0.73
C ARG A 30 11.81 14.97 0.10
N LEU A 31 11.54 14.98 -1.19
CA LEU A 31 11.07 13.83 -1.94
C LEU A 31 12.11 12.68 -1.93
N SER A 32 13.39 13.02 -2.11
CA SER A 32 14.51 12.09 -1.95
C SER A 32 14.54 11.47 -0.55
N THR A 33 14.36 12.27 0.50
CA THR A 33 14.30 11.73 1.87
C THR A 33 13.12 10.79 2.08
N MET A 34 11.92 11.14 1.58
CA MET A 34 10.74 10.25 1.65
C MET A 34 11.00 8.92 0.92
N HIS A 35 11.69 8.98 -0.21
CA HIS A 35 12.06 7.82 -0.99
C HIS A 35 13.07 6.91 -0.28
N ARG A 36 14.07 7.49 0.38
CA ARG A 36 15.02 6.72 1.20
C ARG A 36 14.32 6.02 2.37
N ILE A 37 13.34 6.69 3.00
CA ILE A 37 12.52 6.08 4.05
C ILE A 37 11.70 4.90 3.48
N ALA A 38 11.05 5.09 2.33
CA ALA A 38 10.33 4.00 1.65
C ALA A 38 11.26 2.83 1.26
N GLY A 39 12.45 3.15 0.74
CA GLY A 39 13.49 2.17 0.40
C GLY A 39 14.02 1.41 1.61
N ALA A 40 14.10 2.03 2.79
CA ALA A 40 14.47 1.33 4.03
C ALA A 40 13.43 0.25 4.42
N PHE A 41 12.14 0.50 4.17
CA PHE A 41 11.11 -0.53 4.35
C PHE A 41 11.22 -1.65 3.31
N LEU A 42 11.58 -1.32 2.06
CA LEU A 42 11.85 -2.30 1.00
C LEU A 42 13.05 -3.19 1.34
N GLY A 43 14.09 -2.60 1.94
CA GLY A 43 15.30 -3.27 2.41
C GLY A 43 15.01 -4.38 3.42
N GLY A 44 13.82 -4.38 4.04
CA GLY A 44 13.09 -5.60 4.37
C GLY A 44 13.75 -6.60 5.32
N ALA A 45 14.88 -6.25 5.95
CA ALA A 45 15.68 -7.20 6.72
C ALA A 45 14.87 -7.83 7.86
N GLY A 46 14.00 -7.09 8.54
CA GLY A 46 13.18 -7.68 9.62
C GLY A 46 12.07 -8.62 9.14
N LEU A 47 11.37 -8.29 8.05
CA LEU A 47 10.10 -8.93 7.71
C LEU A 47 10.27 -10.11 6.75
N LEU A 48 11.23 -10.02 5.82
CA LEU A 48 11.55 -11.13 4.90
C LEU A 48 12.41 -12.21 5.57
N LEU A 49 13.26 -11.87 6.54
CA LEU A 49 14.04 -12.86 7.28
C LEU A 49 13.17 -13.74 8.19
N LEU A 50 12.06 -13.20 8.71
CA LEU A 50 11.16 -13.95 9.60
C LEU A 50 10.20 -14.88 8.83
N LEU A 51 10.00 -14.66 7.53
CA LEU A 51 9.03 -15.40 6.74
C LEU A 51 9.35 -16.91 6.64
N PRO A 52 10.60 -17.34 6.37
CA PRO A 52 10.95 -18.77 6.36
C PRO A 52 10.74 -19.43 7.72
N THR A 53 11.15 -18.76 8.80
CA THR A 53 10.98 -19.29 10.17
C THR A 53 9.51 -19.40 10.56
N PHE A 54 8.68 -18.47 10.09
CA PHE A 54 7.23 -18.48 10.31
C PHE A 54 6.52 -19.63 9.59
N LEU A 55 6.91 -19.93 8.35
CA LEU A 55 6.17 -20.84 7.47
C LEU A 55 6.61 -22.31 7.54
N ARG A 56 7.82 -22.61 8.04
CA ARG A 56 8.41 -23.95 7.86
C ARG A 56 7.92 -24.98 8.87
N ASP A 57 8.13 -24.77 10.16
CA ASP A 57 8.05 -25.87 11.14
C ASP A 57 6.77 -25.86 11.99
N ALA A 58 6.33 -24.68 12.43
CA ALA A 58 5.18 -24.57 13.34
C ALA A 58 3.83 -24.97 12.70
N PRO A 59 3.49 -24.57 11.46
CA PRO A 59 2.22 -24.98 10.85
C PRO A 59 2.13 -26.49 10.69
N VAL A 60 3.20 -27.14 10.20
CA VAL A 60 3.23 -28.58 9.93
C VAL A 60 2.99 -29.39 11.20
N GLN A 61 3.65 -29.03 12.31
CA GLN A 61 3.47 -29.74 13.58
C GLN A 61 2.07 -29.51 14.17
N VAL A 62 1.56 -28.28 14.12
CA VAL A 62 0.19 -27.96 14.58
C VAL A 62 -0.87 -28.73 13.77
N PHE A 63 -0.76 -28.77 12.44
CA PHE A 63 -1.68 -29.56 11.62
C PHE A 63 -1.50 -31.06 11.84
N GLY A 64 -0.29 -31.53 12.14
CA GLY A 64 -0.02 -32.90 12.55
C GLY A 64 -0.79 -33.30 13.82
N VAL A 65 -0.79 -32.44 14.84
CA VAL A 65 -1.57 -32.63 16.08
C VAL A 65 -3.07 -32.66 15.78
N ILE A 66 -3.57 -31.73 14.97
CA ILE A 66 -4.99 -31.68 14.59
C ILE A 66 -5.40 -32.97 13.86
N ASN A 67 -4.62 -33.42 12.87
CA ASN A 67 -4.93 -34.62 12.09
C ASN A 67 -4.95 -35.89 12.95
N LYS A 68 -4.08 -35.98 13.98
CA LYS A 68 -4.10 -37.09 14.95
C LYS A 68 -5.34 -37.05 15.84
N ALA A 69 -5.80 -35.87 16.24
CA ALA A 69 -6.96 -35.68 17.11
C ALA A 69 -8.32 -35.93 16.40
N VAL A 70 -8.42 -35.62 15.10
CA VAL A 70 -9.66 -35.73 14.31
C VAL A 70 -10.36 -37.09 14.42
N PRO A 71 -9.72 -38.25 14.18
CA PRO A 71 -10.40 -39.54 14.25
C PRO A 71 -10.93 -39.86 15.66
N MET A 72 -10.16 -39.52 16.70
CA MET A 72 -10.55 -39.71 18.09
C MET A 72 -11.79 -38.88 18.44
N LEU A 73 -11.79 -37.60 18.07
CA LEU A 73 -12.91 -36.69 18.34
C LEU A 73 -14.14 -37.00 17.50
N SER A 74 -13.97 -37.48 16.26
CA SER A 74 -15.09 -37.85 15.39
C SER A 74 -15.87 -39.02 16.00
N MET A 75 -15.16 -40.02 16.54
CA MET A 75 -15.79 -41.13 17.24
C MET A 75 -16.45 -40.70 18.55
N GLN A 76 -15.78 -39.84 19.33
CA GLN A 76 -16.29 -39.39 20.63
C GLN A 76 -17.53 -38.49 20.51
N TRP A 77 -17.55 -37.59 19.51
CA TRP A 77 -18.62 -36.60 19.36
C TRP A 77 -19.70 -37.02 18.36
N ASN A 78 -19.52 -38.15 17.69
CA ASN A 78 -20.40 -38.61 16.60
C ASN A 78 -20.62 -37.51 15.54
N LEU A 79 -19.57 -36.73 15.26
CA LEU A 79 -19.59 -35.64 14.28
C LEU A 79 -18.77 -36.02 13.05
N PRO A 80 -19.16 -35.54 11.85
CA PRO A 80 -18.37 -35.75 10.64
C PRO A 80 -16.93 -35.23 10.81
N PRO A 81 -15.90 -35.99 10.41
CA PRO A 81 -14.49 -35.57 10.53
C PRO A 81 -14.22 -34.20 9.93
N LEU A 82 -14.87 -33.88 8.81
CA LEU A 82 -14.74 -32.60 8.11
C LEU A 82 -15.13 -31.40 8.99
N LEU A 83 -16.16 -31.53 9.83
CA LEU A 83 -16.59 -30.46 10.73
C LEU A 83 -15.53 -30.21 11.81
N ILE A 84 -14.93 -31.26 12.35
CA ILE A 84 -13.87 -31.19 13.35
C ILE A 84 -12.60 -30.57 12.76
N VAL A 85 -12.22 -30.97 11.54
CA VAL A 85 -11.09 -30.38 10.81
C VAL A 85 -11.31 -28.88 10.61
N ILE A 86 -12.51 -28.46 10.20
CA ILE A 86 -12.83 -27.03 10.05
C ILE A 86 -12.77 -26.31 11.40
N ALA A 87 -13.36 -26.87 12.45
CA ALA A 87 -13.40 -26.24 13.77
C ALA A 87 -11.99 -26.06 14.37
N LEU A 88 -11.12 -27.06 14.26
CA LEU A 88 -9.74 -26.98 14.77
C LEU A 88 -8.80 -26.24 13.83
N GLY A 89 -8.95 -26.43 12.52
CA GLY A 89 -8.07 -25.86 11.51
C GLY A 89 -8.33 -24.39 11.22
N LEU A 90 -9.59 -23.93 11.25
CA LEU A 90 -9.93 -22.56 10.87
C LEU A 90 -9.25 -21.49 11.75
N PRO A 91 -9.22 -21.57 13.10
CA PRO A 91 -8.48 -20.62 13.92
C PRO A 91 -6.99 -20.54 13.58
N VAL A 92 -6.38 -21.69 13.29
CA VAL A 92 -4.97 -21.80 12.90
C VAL A 92 -4.73 -21.14 11.54
N VAL A 93 -5.58 -21.43 10.55
CA VAL A 93 -5.52 -20.81 9.22
C VAL A 93 -5.70 -19.29 9.32
N ILE A 94 -6.66 -18.80 10.12
CA ILE A 94 -6.84 -17.36 10.38
C ILE A 94 -5.54 -16.76 10.97
N ALA A 95 -4.93 -17.44 11.93
CA ALA A 95 -3.72 -16.94 12.59
C ALA A 95 -2.53 -16.77 11.64
N TYR A 96 -2.32 -17.72 10.74
CA TYR A 96 -1.24 -17.66 9.76
C TYR A 96 -1.54 -16.76 8.55
N THR A 97 -2.81 -16.64 8.14
CA THR A 97 -3.21 -15.81 6.99
C THR A 97 -3.18 -14.32 7.30
N ILE A 98 -3.44 -13.89 8.53
CA ILE A 98 -3.43 -12.46 8.89
C ILE A 98 -2.07 -11.79 8.63
N PRO A 99 -0.92 -12.31 9.12
CA PRO A 99 0.38 -11.74 8.83
C PRO A 99 0.74 -11.73 7.34
N VAL A 100 0.38 -12.80 6.61
CA VAL A 100 0.61 -12.89 5.16
C VAL A 100 -0.23 -11.85 4.41
N TYR A 101 -1.48 -11.68 4.78
CA TYR A 101 -2.36 -10.66 4.20
C TYR A 101 -1.88 -9.24 4.53
N ALA A 102 -1.36 -9.01 5.74
CA ALA A 102 -0.76 -7.74 6.12
C ALA A 102 0.47 -7.40 5.25
N LEU A 103 1.32 -8.40 4.96
CA LEU A 103 2.46 -8.29 4.06
C LEU A 103 2.02 -7.99 2.63
N TRP A 104 1.01 -8.72 2.13
CA TRP A 104 0.42 -8.46 0.81
C TRP A 104 -0.09 -7.01 0.68
N LEU A 105 -0.84 -6.53 1.66
CA LEU A 105 -1.34 -5.16 1.70
C LEU A 105 -0.20 -4.12 1.80
N LEU A 106 0.94 -4.48 2.39
CA LEU A 106 2.12 -3.63 2.41
C LEU A 106 2.77 -3.54 1.02
N LEU A 107 2.93 -4.67 0.33
CA LEU A 107 3.42 -4.69 -1.05
C LEU A 107 2.51 -3.88 -1.98
N GLN A 108 1.19 -3.97 -1.78
CA GLN A 108 0.22 -3.15 -2.52
C GLN A 108 0.42 -1.64 -2.26
N ASP A 109 0.54 -1.23 -0.99
CA ASP A 109 0.74 0.19 -0.63
C ASP A 109 2.07 0.72 -1.18
N LEU A 110 3.10 -0.12 -1.17
CA LEU A 110 4.40 0.19 -1.75
C LEU A 110 4.28 0.41 -3.27
N THR A 111 3.61 -0.48 -4.00
CA THR A 111 3.36 -0.28 -5.44
C THR A 111 2.61 1.04 -5.69
N LEU A 112 1.61 1.37 -4.89
CA LEU A 112 0.85 2.64 -5.02
C LEU A 112 1.65 3.88 -4.56
N PHE A 113 2.68 3.70 -3.73
CA PHE A 113 3.62 4.76 -3.40
C PHE A 113 4.49 5.09 -4.62
N TYR A 114 5.05 4.07 -5.28
CA TYR A 114 5.95 4.24 -6.42
C TYR A 114 5.22 4.55 -7.73
N PHE A 115 4.02 4.03 -7.94
CA PHE A 115 3.28 4.17 -9.19
C PHE A 115 2.04 5.06 -9.04
N SER A 116 1.89 5.96 -10.01
CA SER A 116 0.73 6.84 -10.16
C SER A 116 -0.02 6.48 -11.44
N VAL A 117 -1.34 6.52 -11.34
CA VAL A 117 -2.24 6.20 -12.44
C VAL A 117 -2.68 7.45 -13.20
N ASN A 118 -2.74 8.60 -12.52
CA ASN A 118 -3.28 9.83 -13.07
C ASN A 118 -2.16 10.77 -13.50
N THR A 119 -2.31 11.34 -14.70
CA THR A 119 -1.46 12.42 -15.20
C THR A 119 -2.03 13.79 -14.79
N PRO A 120 -1.22 14.73 -14.29
CA PRO A 120 -1.62 16.10 -14.00
C PRO A 120 -1.57 16.99 -15.25
N LYS A 121 -1.54 16.45 -16.47
CA LYS A 121 -1.57 17.28 -17.69
C LYS A 121 -2.80 18.21 -17.69
N ASN A 122 -3.85 17.84 -16.96
CA ASN A 122 -5.08 18.62 -16.80
C ASN A 122 -4.96 19.78 -15.79
N VAL A 123 -3.86 19.92 -15.04
CA VAL A 123 -3.70 20.98 -14.02
C VAL A 123 -3.46 22.34 -14.66
N ALA A 124 -2.79 22.40 -15.82
CA ALA A 124 -2.47 23.67 -16.49
C ALA A 124 -3.64 24.26 -17.29
N LEU A 125 -4.65 23.46 -17.63
CA LEU A 125 -5.63 23.84 -18.66
C LEU A 125 -7.09 23.85 -18.20
N GLY A 126 -7.44 23.25 -17.05
CA GLY A 126 -8.83 23.25 -16.55
C GLY A 126 -9.87 22.76 -17.57
N LYS A 127 -9.44 22.05 -18.63
CA LYS A 127 -10.21 21.83 -19.85
C LYS A 127 -10.60 20.38 -20.12
N THR A 128 -10.28 19.44 -19.24
CA THR A 128 -10.75 18.05 -19.40
C THR A 128 -11.03 17.42 -18.04
N ASP A 129 -12.32 17.14 -17.80
CA ASP A 129 -12.86 16.52 -16.58
C ASP A 129 -12.51 15.03 -16.42
N LYS A 130 -11.73 14.44 -17.35
CA LYS A 130 -11.49 12.99 -17.41
C LYS A 130 -9.99 12.64 -17.32
N PRO A 131 -9.58 11.68 -16.46
CA PRO A 131 -8.17 11.35 -16.23
C PRO A 131 -7.62 10.38 -17.30
N ILE A 132 -6.53 10.76 -17.96
CA ILE A 132 -5.72 9.86 -18.81
C ILE A 132 -5.08 8.79 -17.90
N PHE A 133 -5.33 7.51 -18.18
CA PHE A 133 -4.90 6.36 -17.37
C PHE A 133 -3.63 5.72 -17.94
N HIS A 134 -2.49 5.94 -17.29
CA HIS A 134 -1.27 5.18 -17.55
C HIS A 134 -0.45 4.98 -16.27
N PRO A 135 -0.13 3.73 -15.89
CA PRO A 135 0.69 3.47 -14.71
C PRO A 135 2.12 3.94 -14.99
N ARG A 136 2.53 4.99 -14.28
CA ARG A 136 3.87 5.56 -14.40
C ARG A 136 4.49 5.76 -13.04
N PHE A 137 5.81 5.89 -13.03
CA PHE A 137 6.51 6.22 -11.81
C PHE A 137 6.03 7.58 -11.27
N SER A 138 5.83 7.66 -9.97
CA SER A 138 5.32 8.83 -9.27
C SER A 138 6.27 10.01 -9.33
N LEU A 139 7.58 9.73 -9.41
CA LEU A 139 8.62 10.71 -9.73
C LEU A 139 8.71 10.83 -11.25
N THR A 140 7.92 11.74 -11.82
CA THR A 140 7.97 12.03 -13.26
C THR A 140 9.31 12.67 -13.62
N ALA A 141 9.77 12.44 -14.85
CA ALA A 141 10.91 13.16 -15.37
C ALA A 141 10.62 14.69 -15.43
N ILE A 142 11.66 15.49 -15.21
CA ILE A 142 11.59 16.95 -15.17
C ILE A 142 12.22 17.47 -16.47
N PRO A 143 11.40 17.93 -17.44
CA PRO A 143 11.93 18.51 -18.66
C PRO A 143 12.37 19.96 -18.43
N PHE A 144 13.13 20.48 -19.37
CA PHE A 144 13.53 21.88 -19.38
C PHE A 144 12.29 22.79 -19.57
N SER A 145 12.06 23.70 -18.62
CA SER A 145 10.84 24.54 -18.57
C SER A 145 10.70 25.46 -19.78
N ASP A 146 9.46 25.84 -20.11
CA ASP A 146 9.16 26.85 -21.14
C ASP A 146 9.57 28.28 -20.72
N ASP A 147 9.74 28.51 -19.41
CA ASP A 147 10.13 29.82 -18.87
C ASP A 147 11.62 30.16 -19.03
N GLU A 148 12.40 29.18 -19.49
CA GLU A 148 13.84 29.30 -19.76
C GLU A 148 14.09 29.79 -21.20
N PRO A 149 15.30 30.32 -21.50
CA PRO A 149 15.59 30.89 -22.82
C PRO A 149 15.31 29.91 -23.96
N SER A 150 14.47 30.33 -24.92
CA SER A 150 14.04 29.51 -26.05
C SER A 150 15.21 28.96 -26.85
N ASP A 151 16.27 29.75 -27.03
CA ASP A 151 17.42 29.37 -27.85
C ASP A 151 18.20 28.21 -27.23
N LEU A 152 18.36 28.23 -25.90
CA LEU A 152 19.00 27.14 -25.16
C LEU A 152 18.16 25.87 -25.21
N LYS A 153 16.83 26.02 -25.10
CA LYS A 153 15.89 24.90 -25.21
C LYS A 153 15.95 24.25 -26.59
N LYS A 154 16.05 25.04 -27.67
CA LYS A 154 16.23 24.55 -29.04
C LYS A 154 17.54 23.78 -29.20
N GLN A 155 18.65 24.33 -28.69
CA GLN A 155 19.96 23.65 -28.71
C GLN A 155 19.93 22.32 -27.96
N LEU A 156 19.32 22.30 -26.76
CA LEU A 156 19.20 21.08 -25.96
C LEU A 156 18.40 20.01 -26.70
N ARG A 157 17.27 20.39 -27.32
CA ARG A 157 16.44 19.47 -28.09
C ARG A 157 17.16 18.96 -29.35
N ALA A 158 17.86 19.83 -30.07
CA ALA A 158 18.66 19.41 -31.21
C ALA A 158 19.69 18.34 -30.83
N ILE A 159 20.30 18.45 -29.65
CA ILE A 159 21.21 17.42 -29.12
C ILE A 159 20.45 16.16 -28.70
N GLN A 160 19.35 16.28 -27.95
CA GLN A 160 18.57 15.12 -27.47
C GLN A 160 18.04 14.25 -28.62
N PHE A 161 17.56 14.89 -29.69
CA PHE A 161 16.94 14.22 -30.83
C PHE A 161 17.96 13.88 -31.94
N GLY A 162 18.99 14.71 -32.14
CA GLY A 162 19.99 14.55 -33.20
C GLY A 162 21.19 13.68 -32.83
N SER A 163 21.45 13.42 -31.54
CA SER A 163 22.58 12.59 -31.12
C SER A 163 22.21 11.13 -30.87
N SER A 164 23.23 10.28 -30.70
CA SER A 164 23.07 8.89 -30.26
C SER A 164 22.52 8.76 -28.82
N LEU A 165 22.38 9.87 -28.08
CA LEU A 165 21.81 9.88 -26.73
C LEU A 165 20.37 9.34 -26.69
N LYS A 166 19.60 9.46 -27.78
CA LYS A 166 18.26 8.88 -27.88
C LYS A 166 18.24 7.36 -27.65
N HIS A 167 19.31 6.65 -27.98
CA HIS A 167 19.44 5.20 -27.76
C HIS A 167 19.67 4.82 -26.29
N SER A 168 19.91 5.79 -25.40
CA SER A 168 19.90 5.56 -23.95
C SER A 168 18.47 5.40 -23.40
N VAL A 169 17.48 5.97 -24.09
CA VAL A 169 16.07 5.93 -23.71
C VAL A 169 15.32 4.89 -24.54
N LEU A 170 15.62 4.83 -25.85
CA LEU A 170 14.98 3.91 -26.78
C LEU A 170 15.66 2.54 -26.74
N PRO A 171 14.88 1.45 -26.69
CA PRO A 171 15.43 0.10 -26.79
C PRO A 171 16.16 -0.08 -28.14
N HIS A 172 17.27 -0.81 -28.11
CA HIS A 172 18.09 -1.08 -29.31
C HIS A 172 17.39 -2.06 -30.28
N VAL A 173 16.37 -2.78 -29.81
CA VAL A 173 15.67 -3.83 -30.58
C VAL A 173 14.54 -3.21 -31.40
N HIS A 174 14.57 -3.41 -32.72
CA HIS A 174 13.54 -2.90 -33.65
C HIS A 174 12.11 -3.33 -33.31
N LYS A 175 11.91 -4.49 -32.67
CA LYS A 175 10.59 -4.99 -32.27
C LYS A 175 9.87 -4.05 -31.30
N ASP A 176 10.60 -3.43 -30.37
CA ASP A 176 10.01 -2.54 -29.38
C ASP A 176 9.68 -1.16 -29.97
N LYS A 177 10.37 -0.76 -31.06
CA LYS A 177 10.06 0.46 -31.80
C LYS A 177 8.67 0.42 -32.45
N HIS A 178 8.23 -0.76 -32.90
CA HIS A 178 6.87 -0.94 -33.42
C HIS A 178 5.80 -0.71 -32.36
N TRP A 179 6.08 -1.04 -31.10
CA TRP A 179 5.14 -0.77 -30.00
C TRP A 179 4.93 0.73 -29.79
N PHE A 180 6.01 1.52 -29.78
CA PHE A 180 5.89 2.99 -29.66
C PHE A 180 5.11 3.60 -30.82
N LYS A 181 5.32 3.08 -32.04
CA LYS A 181 4.58 3.54 -33.23
C LYS A 181 3.10 3.19 -33.13
N ALA A 182 2.78 1.95 -32.78
CA ALA A 182 1.40 1.48 -32.58
C ALA A 182 0.71 2.27 -31.46
N LEU A 183 1.43 2.63 -30.40
CA LEU A 183 0.91 3.49 -29.33
C LEU A 183 0.56 4.88 -29.88
N ILE A 184 1.44 5.53 -30.63
CA ILE A 184 1.19 6.87 -31.18
C ILE A 184 0.06 6.87 -32.20
N GLU A 185 0.00 5.85 -33.05
CA GLU A 185 -1.06 5.69 -34.05
C GLU A 185 -2.41 5.51 -33.34
N LYS A 186 -2.47 4.65 -32.33
CA LYS A 186 -3.63 4.48 -31.47
C LYS A 186 -4.05 5.78 -30.77
N GLU A 187 -3.10 6.53 -30.21
CA GLU A 187 -3.36 7.85 -29.57
C GLU A 187 -3.82 8.93 -30.56
N LYS A 188 -3.53 8.79 -31.86
CA LYS A 188 -4.00 9.70 -32.91
C LYS A 188 -5.38 9.33 -33.42
N GLU A 189 -5.71 8.04 -33.45
CA GLU A 189 -7.02 7.51 -33.86
C GLU A 189 -8.07 7.67 -32.77
N GLU A 190 -7.67 7.52 -31.51
CA GLU A 190 -8.54 7.66 -30.35
C GLU A 190 -8.93 9.14 -30.14
N GLU A 191 -10.23 9.38 -29.90
CA GLU A 191 -10.70 10.67 -29.43
C GLU A 191 -9.95 11.04 -28.14
N GLU A 192 -9.88 12.35 -27.80
CA GLU A 192 -9.22 12.80 -26.57
C GLU A 192 -9.72 12.08 -25.29
N GLU A 193 -10.88 11.44 -25.38
CA GLU A 193 -11.51 10.64 -24.33
C GLU A 193 -10.85 9.28 -24.04
N GLU A 194 -10.18 8.64 -25.00
CA GLU A 194 -9.62 7.28 -24.85
C GLU A 194 -8.09 7.24 -24.72
N LYS A 195 -7.44 8.40 -24.91
CA LYS A 195 -5.99 8.56 -24.83
C LYS A 195 -5.41 7.95 -23.56
N GLN A 196 -4.47 7.04 -23.73
CA GLN A 196 -3.78 6.30 -22.67
C GLN A 196 -2.54 7.06 -22.22
N VAL A 197 -1.86 7.73 -23.13
CA VAL A 197 -0.60 8.44 -22.88
C VAL A 197 -0.73 9.87 -23.36
N ALA A 198 -0.62 10.80 -22.41
CA ALA A 198 -0.42 12.17 -22.77
C ALA A 198 0.91 12.27 -23.56
N LEU A 199 0.84 12.73 -24.81
CA LEU A 199 2.02 13.00 -25.64
C LEU A 199 2.55 14.42 -25.39
N PRO A 200 3.85 14.67 -25.59
CA PRO A 200 4.40 16.02 -25.63
C PRO A 200 3.74 16.85 -26.73
N ASP A 201 3.70 18.16 -26.53
CA ASP A 201 3.09 19.13 -27.45
C ASP A 201 3.79 19.18 -28.82
N ASP A 202 3.10 19.60 -29.88
CA ASP A 202 3.62 19.62 -31.26
C ASP A 202 4.85 20.54 -31.42
N SER A 203 5.02 21.49 -30.49
CA SER A 203 6.22 22.30 -30.32
C SER A 203 7.51 21.47 -30.13
N TRP A 204 7.43 20.19 -29.79
CA TRP A 204 8.57 19.26 -29.75
C TRP A 204 8.99 18.76 -31.14
N LEU A 205 8.05 18.73 -32.09
CA LEU A 205 8.20 18.09 -33.40
C LEU A 205 8.69 19.06 -34.48
N GLU A 206 8.36 20.36 -34.39
CA GLU A 206 8.57 21.32 -35.48
C GLU A 206 10.03 21.77 -35.71
N GLU A 207 10.95 21.58 -34.74
CA GLU A 207 12.28 22.22 -34.80
C GLU A 207 13.49 21.27 -34.61
N CYS A 208 13.29 19.94 -34.56
CA CYS A 208 14.38 19.00 -34.31
C CYS A 208 14.95 18.38 -35.61
N PRO A 209 16.27 18.48 -35.87
CA PRO A 209 16.91 17.77 -36.96
C PRO A 209 17.08 16.29 -36.56
N THR A 210 16.13 15.45 -36.94
CA THR A 210 16.24 13.98 -36.80
C THR A 210 16.31 13.32 -38.16
N ASP A 211 17.27 12.42 -38.34
CA ASP A 211 17.46 11.66 -39.59
C ASP A 211 16.31 10.66 -39.87
N HIS A 212 15.55 10.24 -38.86
CA HIS A 212 14.46 9.27 -38.98
C HIS A 212 13.23 9.65 -38.14
N GLU A 213 12.09 9.83 -38.81
CA GLU A 213 10.80 10.19 -38.21
C GLU A 213 10.29 9.17 -37.17
N ASP A 214 10.58 7.88 -37.39
CA ASP A 214 10.21 6.80 -36.47
C ASP A 214 10.94 6.93 -35.11
N ASP A 215 12.21 7.32 -35.10
CA ASP A 215 12.97 7.52 -33.85
C ASP A 215 12.48 8.77 -33.09
N ARG A 216 12.09 9.82 -33.82
CA ARG A 216 11.54 11.06 -33.25
C ARG A 216 10.23 10.78 -32.51
N SER A 217 9.31 10.10 -33.19
CA SER A 217 8.00 9.75 -32.63
C SER A 217 8.13 8.83 -31.41
N ALA A 218 8.98 7.79 -31.49
CA ALA A 218 9.24 6.89 -30.37
C ALA A 218 9.82 7.63 -29.15
N LEU A 219 10.73 8.58 -29.37
CA LEU A 219 11.30 9.36 -28.27
C LEU A 219 10.24 10.26 -27.62
N CYS A 220 9.37 10.90 -28.40
CA CYS A 220 8.24 11.69 -27.87
C CYS A 220 7.30 10.83 -27.02
N ALA A 221 6.99 9.61 -27.46
CA ALA A 221 6.20 8.66 -26.67
C ALA A 221 6.92 8.27 -25.36
N ALA A 222 8.23 8.05 -25.39
CA ALA A 222 9.02 7.78 -24.18
C ALA A 222 8.97 8.95 -23.17
N PHE A 223 9.06 10.20 -23.64
CA PHE A 223 8.87 11.38 -22.79
C PHE A 223 7.46 11.42 -22.17
N GLY A 224 6.43 11.09 -22.96
CA GLY A 224 5.04 10.99 -22.49
C GLY A 224 4.86 9.93 -21.40
N LEU A 225 5.39 8.73 -21.61
CA LEU A 225 5.35 7.62 -20.64
C LEU A 225 6.07 7.97 -19.34
N ALA A 226 7.20 8.69 -19.43
CA ALA A 226 7.95 9.20 -18.29
C ALA A 226 7.29 10.42 -17.60
N GLY A 227 6.24 10.98 -18.20
CA GLY A 227 5.53 12.15 -17.68
C GLY A 227 6.31 13.46 -17.80
N ALA A 228 7.29 13.53 -18.70
CA ALA A 228 8.08 14.73 -18.97
C ALA A 228 7.40 15.60 -20.03
N TYR A 229 6.48 16.44 -19.58
CA TYR A 229 5.76 17.41 -20.41
C TYR A 229 6.32 18.82 -20.24
N ASN A 230 6.25 19.62 -21.30
CA ASN A 230 6.50 21.05 -21.18
C ASN A 230 5.54 21.65 -20.16
N HIS A 231 6.11 22.32 -19.17
CA HIS A 231 5.39 23.06 -18.17
C HIS A 231 6.11 24.39 -17.94
N ASP A 232 5.32 25.42 -17.67
CA ASP A 232 5.81 26.61 -17.02
C ASP A 232 6.26 26.26 -15.60
N LEU A 233 7.12 27.12 -15.04
CA LEU A 233 7.73 26.90 -13.74
C LEU A 233 6.65 26.88 -12.63
N VAL A 234 5.55 27.61 -12.81
CA VAL A 234 4.42 27.64 -11.87
C VAL A 234 3.67 26.30 -11.86
N THR A 235 3.36 25.72 -13.03
CA THR A 235 2.72 24.40 -13.09
C THR A 235 3.63 23.32 -12.52
N GLU A 236 4.94 23.37 -12.77
CA GLU A 236 5.89 22.40 -12.17
C GLU A 236 5.86 22.51 -10.64
N VAL A 237 5.92 23.72 -10.08
CA VAL A 237 5.82 23.94 -8.64
C VAL A 237 4.52 23.38 -8.06
N ALA A 238 3.37 23.67 -8.69
CA ALA A 238 2.07 23.18 -8.24
C ALA A 238 1.98 21.64 -8.30
N LYS A 239 2.45 21.04 -9.40
CA LYS A 239 2.53 19.58 -9.57
C LYS A 239 3.43 18.95 -8.51
N THR A 240 4.59 19.53 -8.25
CA THR A 240 5.55 19.06 -7.26
C THR A 240 4.99 19.18 -5.83
N GLU A 241 4.26 20.25 -5.52
CA GLU A 241 3.56 20.39 -4.24
C GLU A 241 2.49 19.29 -4.04
N LEU A 242 1.64 19.06 -5.04
CA LEU A 242 0.65 17.98 -5.00
C LEU A 242 1.31 16.61 -4.87
N SER A 243 2.44 16.40 -5.55
CA SER A 243 3.26 15.20 -5.43
C SER A 243 3.77 15.03 -4.01
N LEU A 244 4.30 16.08 -3.37
CA LEU A 244 4.75 16.02 -1.97
C LEU A 244 3.62 15.64 -1.01
N ILE A 245 2.44 16.22 -1.17
CA ILE A 245 1.26 15.90 -0.36
C ILE A 245 0.89 14.42 -0.53
N ARG A 246 0.80 13.95 -1.77
CA ARG A 246 0.53 12.54 -2.09
C ARG A 246 1.55 11.60 -1.45
N HIS A 247 2.84 11.86 -1.63
CA HIS A 247 3.91 11.03 -1.10
C HIS A 247 3.90 11.02 0.43
N ASN A 248 3.62 12.16 1.08
CA ASN A 248 3.51 12.23 2.53
C ASN A 248 2.32 11.40 3.05
N LEU A 249 1.14 11.52 2.43
CA LEU A 249 -0.05 10.73 2.80
C LEU A 249 0.18 9.22 2.60
N ASN A 250 0.77 8.83 1.47
CA ASN A 250 1.09 7.43 1.18
C ASN A 250 2.17 6.90 2.13
N LEU A 251 3.21 7.69 2.43
CA LEU A 251 4.28 7.31 3.35
C LEU A 251 3.74 7.10 4.77
N LYS A 252 2.88 8.00 5.26
CA LYS A 252 2.17 7.83 6.55
C LYS A 252 1.44 6.49 6.61
N ARG A 253 0.70 6.14 5.55
CA ARG A 253 -0.02 4.87 5.48
C ARG A 253 0.94 3.67 5.45
N LEU A 254 1.97 3.74 4.60
CA LEU A 254 2.98 2.70 4.43
C LEU A 254 3.67 2.38 5.76
N VAL A 255 4.15 3.40 6.48
CA VAL A 255 4.82 3.26 7.78
C VAL A 255 3.92 2.58 8.80
N LEU A 256 2.67 3.05 8.94
CA LEU A 256 1.72 2.48 9.90
C LEU A 256 1.36 1.04 9.54
N ARG A 257 1.20 0.72 8.25
CA ARG A 257 0.92 -0.65 7.80
C ARG A 257 2.11 -1.57 8.02
N TYR A 258 3.33 -1.09 7.77
CA TYR A 258 4.55 -1.82 8.05
C TYR A 258 4.65 -2.20 9.53
N MET A 259 4.46 -1.23 10.44
CA MET A 259 4.50 -1.50 11.87
C MET A 259 3.44 -2.51 12.30
N LYS A 260 2.23 -2.43 11.73
CA LYS A 260 1.18 -3.43 12.00
C LYS A 260 1.57 -4.81 11.51
N ALA A 261 2.02 -4.93 10.26
CA ALA A 261 2.44 -6.19 9.67
C ALA A 261 3.58 -6.83 10.48
N LEU A 262 4.60 -6.04 10.82
CA LEU A 262 5.74 -6.49 11.63
C LEU A 262 5.28 -7.01 13.00
N LEU A 263 4.49 -6.22 13.74
CA LEU A 263 4.01 -6.63 15.06
C LEU A 263 3.12 -7.87 15.01
N THR A 264 2.23 -7.97 14.00
CA THR A 264 1.41 -9.18 13.82
C THR A 264 2.25 -10.40 13.51
N LEU A 265 3.28 -10.25 12.66
CA LEU A 265 4.15 -11.34 12.28
C LEU A 265 4.98 -11.81 13.48
N VAL A 266 5.62 -10.87 14.20
CA VAL A 266 6.41 -11.18 15.41
C VAL A 266 5.55 -11.81 16.50
N TRP A 267 4.32 -11.34 16.70
CA TRP A 267 3.43 -11.94 17.70
C TRP A 267 3.02 -13.36 17.33
N THR A 268 2.59 -13.59 16.08
CA THR A 268 2.19 -14.92 15.65
C THR A 268 3.38 -15.87 15.65
N THR A 269 4.58 -15.46 15.24
CA THR A 269 5.79 -16.31 15.32
C THR A 269 6.14 -16.70 16.75
N LEU A 270 6.21 -15.73 17.67
CA LEU A 270 6.53 -15.99 19.07
C LEU A 270 5.54 -16.98 19.69
N LEU A 271 4.26 -16.78 19.44
CA LEU A 271 3.24 -17.66 19.97
C LEU A 271 3.28 -19.06 19.31
N SER A 272 3.51 -19.14 18.01
CA SER A 272 3.71 -20.41 17.31
C SER A 272 4.87 -21.21 17.92
N PHE A 273 5.97 -20.57 18.29
CA PHE A 273 7.07 -21.24 19.01
C PHE A 273 6.70 -21.65 20.43
N MET A 274 5.93 -20.83 21.16
CA MET A 274 5.43 -21.22 22.49
C MET A 274 4.52 -22.45 22.41
N VAL A 275 3.62 -22.51 21.41
CA VAL A 275 2.77 -23.69 21.17
C VAL A 275 3.64 -24.90 20.82
N LEU A 276 4.66 -24.72 19.98
CA LEU A 276 5.57 -25.78 19.59
C LEU A 276 6.34 -26.38 20.79
N ALA A 277 6.91 -25.52 21.63
CA ALA A 277 7.57 -25.92 22.87
C ALA A 277 6.58 -26.61 23.82
N GLY A 278 5.33 -26.12 23.87
CA GLY A 278 4.28 -26.76 24.65
C GLY A 278 3.94 -28.17 24.18
N ILE A 279 3.88 -28.40 22.86
CA ILE A 279 3.62 -29.72 22.26
C ILE A 279 4.78 -30.68 22.50
N ASN A 280 6.03 -30.23 22.33
CA ASN A 280 7.19 -31.12 22.34
C ASN A 280 7.75 -31.36 23.75
N ASP A 281 7.80 -30.34 24.60
CA ASP A 281 8.60 -30.36 25.83
C ASP A 281 7.75 -30.29 27.12
N ILE A 282 6.64 -29.53 27.12
CA ILE A 282 5.91 -29.20 28.36
C ILE A 282 4.77 -30.19 28.64
N MET A 283 3.91 -30.47 27.66
CA MET A 283 2.74 -31.33 27.82
C MET A 283 2.51 -32.24 26.59
N PRO A 284 3.41 -33.19 26.30
CA PRO A 284 3.34 -34.02 25.09
C PRO A 284 2.08 -34.89 25.02
N GLU A 285 1.52 -35.30 26.17
CA GLU A 285 0.29 -36.10 26.23
C GLU A 285 -0.99 -35.27 26.03
N LYS A 286 -0.89 -33.94 26.05
CA LYS A 286 -2.02 -32.99 25.96
C LYS A 286 -1.79 -31.96 24.84
N ASP A 287 -1.15 -32.40 23.76
CA ASP A 287 -0.80 -31.60 22.59
C ASP A 287 -1.96 -30.76 22.04
N LEU A 288 -3.16 -31.33 21.93
CA LEU A 288 -4.36 -30.64 21.45
C LEU A 288 -4.80 -29.49 22.37
N ILE A 289 -4.72 -29.68 23.69
CA ILE A 289 -5.11 -28.64 24.66
C ILE A 289 -4.15 -27.45 24.56
N VAL A 290 -2.85 -27.73 24.40
CA VAL A 290 -1.83 -26.69 24.18
C VAL A 290 -2.14 -25.89 22.92
N VAL A 291 -2.48 -26.55 21.81
CA VAL A 291 -2.87 -25.87 20.55
C VAL A 291 -4.10 -24.99 20.77
N VAL A 292 -5.17 -25.53 21.35
CA VAL A 292 -6.43 -24.79 21.56
C VAL A 292 -6.22 -23.57 22.46
N LEU A 293 -5.53 -23.72 23.60
CA LEU A 293 -5.24 -22.62 24.51
C LEU A 293 -4.30 -21.58 23.90
N GLY A 294 -3.29 -22.03 23.16
CA GLY A 294 -2.37 -21.16 22.44
C GLY A 294 -3.11 -20.26 21.46
N PHE A 295 -3.90 -20.83 20.55
CA PHE A 295 -4.64 -20.04 19.57
C PHE A 295 -5.80 -19.24 20.16
N LEU A 296 -6.34 -19.63 21.33
CA LEU A 296 -7.26 -18.78 22.09
C LEU A 296 -6.54 -17.53 22.62
N ALA A 297 -5.37 -17.69 23.23
CA ALA A 297 -4.55 -16.56 23.69
C ALA A 297 -4.14 -15.66 22.52
N TRP A 298 -3.80 -16.26 21.37
CA TRP A 298 -3.55 -15.54 20.13
C TRP A 298 -4.72 -14.62 19.76
N ALA A 299 -5.93 -15.18 19.71
CA ALA A 299 -7.12 -14.48 19.26
C ALA A 299 -7.52 -13.32 20.18
N ILE A 300 -7.26 -13.45 21.48
CA ILE A 300 -7.54 -12.41 22.49
C ILE A 300 -6.54 -11.25 22.37
N ILE A 301 -5.25 -11.55 22.19
CA ILE A 301 -4.18 -10.56 22.27
C ILE A 301 -3.96 -9.84 20.92
N THR A 302 -4.12 -10.54 19.79
CA THR A 302 -3.84 -10.00 18.45
C THR A 302 -4.55 -8.66 18.14
N PRO A 303 -5.85 -8.46 18.47
CA PRO A 303 -6.52 -7.18 18.27
C PRO A 303 -5.83 -5.98 18.95
N TRP A 304 -5.21 -6.20 20.11
CA TRP A 304 -4.49 -5.15 20.83
C TRP A 304 -3.19 -4.78 20.13
N ILE A 305 -2.47 -5.79 19.63
CA ILE A 305 -1.20 -5.65 18.93
C ILE A 305 -1.39 -4.92 17.60
N VAL A 306 -2.41 -5.30 16.82
CA VAL A 306 -2.71 -4.68 15.52
C VAL A 306 -3.08 -3.20 15.66
N ARG A 307 -3.70 -2.81 16.78
CA ARG A 307 -4.04 -1.43 17.09
C ARG A 307 -2.95 -0.66 17.83
N ALA A 308 -1.87 -1.31 18.24
CA ALA A 308 -0.83 -0.64 19.01
C ALA A 308 -0.20 0.54 18.24
N PRO A 309 0.17 0.43 16.94
CA PRO A 309 0.75 1.55 16.20
C PRO A 309 -0.17 2.77 16.11
N THR A 310 -1.47 2.56 15.86
CA THR A 310 -2.44 3.65 15.80
C THR A 310 -2.65 4.27 17.18
N ARG A 311 -2.76 3.47 18.23
CA ARG A 311 -2.85 3.96 19.61
C ARG A 311 -1.62 4.75 20.04
N TRP A 312 -0.42 4.33 19.69
CA TRP A 312 0.81 5.04 20.04
C TRP A 312 0.83 6.46 19.45
N VAL A 313 0.42 6.61 18.20
CA VAL A 313 0.33 7.93 17.54
C VAL A 313 -0.74 8.81 18.20
N TYR A 314 -1.91 8.25 18.49
CA TYR A 314 -3.00 9.02 19.10
C TYR A 314 -2.84 9.28 20.59
N ARG A 315 -2.02 8.51 21.32
CA ARG A 315 -1.73 8.76 22.75
C ARG A 315 -1.12 10.13 23.00
N GLY A 316 -0.41 10.70 22.01
CA GLY A 316 0.15 12.04 22.10
C GLY A 316 -0.85 13.17 21.81
N HIS A 317 -2.05 12.86 21.33
CA HIS A 317 -3.12 13.85 21.11
C HIS A 317 -4.18 13.72 22.22
N SER A 318 -4.64 14.87 22.72
CA SER A 318 -5.54 15.01 23.87
C SER A 318 -6.70 14.00 23.84
N GLN A 319 -6.91 13.32 24.97
CA GLN A 319 -7.87 12.24 25.21
C GLN A 319 -9.36 12.60 24.99
N HIS A 320 -9.67 13.79 24.45
CA HIS A 320 -11.02 14.35 24.28
C HIS A 320 -11.36 14.77 22.84
N ALA A 321 -10.51 14.47 21.86
CA ALA A 321 -10.85 14.69 20.44
C ALA A 321 -11.82 13.61 19.93
N ALA A 322 -13.06 13.66 20.40
CA ALA A 322 -14.18 12.94 19.80
C ALA A 322 -14.37 13.47 18.36
N GLY A 323 -13.82 12.75 17.37
CA GLY A 323 -13.91 13.15 15.96
C GLY A 323 -12.67 12.91 15.11
N GLY A 324 -11.63 12.23 15.63
CA GLY A 324 -10.46 11.88 14.83
C GLY A 324 -10.84 11.10 13.56
N ILE A 325 -10.59 11.69 12.38
CA ILE A 325 -10.83 11.04 11.10
C ILE A 325 -9.81 9.91 10.92
N ASN A 326 -10.25 8.68 11.18
CA ASN A 326 -9.44 7.49 10.93
C ASN A 326 -9.34 7.20 9.43
N ASP A 327 -8.12 6.96 8.94
CA ASP A 327 -7.91 6.50 7.56
C ASP A 327 -8.70 5.20 7.32
N ARG A 328 -9.61 5.23 6.36
CA ARG A 328 -10.53 4.13 6.03
C ARG A 328 -9.78 2.84 5.70
N TYR A 329 -8.61 2.93 5.06
CA TYR A 329 -7.83 1.77 4.66
C TYR A 329 -7.18 1.08 5.87
N LEU A 330 -6.62 1.87 6.80
CA LEU A 330 -6.06 1.35 8.05
C LEU A 330 -7.14 0.74 8.96
N ALA A 331 -8.32 1.37 9.02
CA ALA A 331 -9.45 0.88 9.81
C ALA A 331 -10.13 -0.36 9.20
N ARG A 332 -10.12 -0.53 7.87
CA ARG A 332 -10.65 -1.73 7.21
C ARG A 332 -9.84 -2.96 7.58
N PHE A 333 -8.51 -2.87 7.52
CA PHE A 333 -7.63 -3.97 7.95
C PHE A 333 -7.84 -4.33 9.42
N GLU A 334 -7.89 -3.35 10.32
CA GLU A 334 -8.15 -3.59 11.75
C GLU A 334 -9.48 -4.32 11.97
N ARG A 335 -10.55 -3.88 11.28
CA ARG A 335 -11.87 -4.53 11.39
C ARG A 335 -11.85 -5.98 10.89
N LEU A 336 -11.19 -6.25 9.76
CA LEU A 336 -11.05 -7.62 9.25
C LEU A 336 -10.31 -8.52 10.24
N VAL A 337 -9.21 -8.02 10.81
CA VAL A 337 -8.44 -8.77 11.81
C VAL A 337 -9.27 -9.03 13.06
N ILE A 338 -9.99 -8.03 13.57
CA ILE A 338 -10.84 -8.18 14.75
C ILE A 338 -11.96 -9.19 14.50
N SER A 339 -12.63 -9.13 13.33
CA SER A 339 -13.66 -10.10 12.97
C SER A 339 -13.10 -11.52 12.88
N GLY A 340 -11.92 -11.69 12.29
CA GLY A 340 -11.23 -12.99 12.23
C GLY A 340 -10.84 -13.51 13.62
N CYS A 341 -10.27 -12.66 14.47
CA CYS A 341 -9.92 -13.00 15.85
C CYS A 341 -11.16 -13.33 16.69
N PHE A 342 -12.27 -12.62 16.52
CA PHE A 342 -13.53 -12.91 17.20
C PHE A 342 -14.06 -14.30 16.82
N LEU A 343 -14.06 -14.63 15.52
CA LEU A 343 -14.45 -15.95 15.04
C LEU A 343 -13.53 -17.05 15.59
N ALA A 344 -12.22 -16.83 15.55
CA ALA A 344 -11.23 -17.77 16.10
C ALA A 344 -11.40 -17.97 17.61
N ALA A 345 -11.64 -16.91 18.38
CA ALA A 345 -11.86 -16.96 19.82
C ALA A 345 -13.17 -17.70 20.17
N LEU A 346 -14.24 -17.48 19.41
CA LEU A 346 -15.52 -18.16 19.62
C LEU A 346 -15.37 -19.68 19.43
N ILE A 347 -14.70 -20.09 18.36
CA ILE A 347 -14.48 -21.51 18.06
C ILE A 347 -13.55 -22.15 19.10
N THR A 348 -12.37 -21.55 19.35
CA THR A 348 -11.39 -22.10 20.30
C THR A 348 -11.92 -22.14 21.73
N SER A 349 -12.70 -21.14 22.16
CA SER A 349 -13.33 -21.15 23.49
C SER A 349 -14.42 -22.21 23.61
N GLY A 350 -15.19 -22.49 22.56
CA GLY A 350 -16.17 -23.57 22.56
C GLY A 350 -15.51 -24.95 22.75
N ILE A 351 -14.39 -25.16 22.04
CA ILE A 351 -13.60 -26.39 22.14
C ILE A 351 -12.93 -26.50 23.52
N ALA A 352 -12.33 -25.42 24.02
CA ALA A 352 -11.69 -25.40 25.34
C ALA A 352 -12.68 -25.69 26.49
N GLY A 353 -13.88 -25.11 26.43
CA GLY A 353 -14.93 -25.34 27.43
C GLY A 353 -15.38 -26.81 27.50
N PHE A 354 -15.29 -27.55 26.39
CA PHE A 354 -15.56 -28.98 26.37
C PHE A 354 -14.47 -29.78 27.09
N PHE A 355 -13.18 -29.50 26.85
CA PHE A 355 -12.06 -30.22 27.46
C PHE A 355 -11.89 -29.97 28.96
N VAL A 356 -12.22 -28.76 29.44
CA VAL A 356 -12.02 -28.35 30.83
C VAL A 356 -13.28 -28.57 31.70
N GLY A 357 -14.43 -28.88 31.07
CA GLY A 357 -15.70 -29.14 31.75
C GLY A 357 -16.53 -27.88 32.04
N TRP A 358 -17.78 -28.08 32.49
CA TRP A 358 -18.82 -27.04 32.67
C TRP A 358 -18.41 -25.84 33.55
N ALA A 359 -17.39 -25.98 34.40
CA ALA A 359 -16.87 -24.91 35.25
C ALA A 359 -16.25 -23.74 34.44
N PHE A 360 -15.77 -23.99 33.21
CA PHE A 360 -15.25 -22.94 32.33
C PHE A 360 -16.33 -22.29 31.46
N ILE A 361 -17.57 -22.80 31.43
CA ILE A 361 -18.67 -22.27 30.60
C ILE A 361 -19.14 -20.90 31.10
N TRP A 362 -18.99 -20.59 32.39
CA TRP A 362 -19.28 -19.25 32.94
C TRP A 362 -18.16 -18.23 32.68
N LEU A 363 -16.95 -18.68 32.32
CA LEU A 363 -15.80 -17.84 31.94
C LEU A 363 -15.50 -17.84 30.42
N GLY A 364 -16.04 -18.79 29.65
CA GLY A 364 -15.95 -18.91 28.19
C GLY A 364 -17.29 -18.69 27.49
N PRO A 365 -17.46 -19.11 26.23
CA PRO A 365 -17.24 -18.36 24.97
C PRO A 365 -17.81 -16.93 24.88
N VAL A 366 -18.66 -16.52 25.84
CA VAL A 366 -19.27 -15.19 25.87
C VAL A 366 -18.30 -14.16 26.46
N GLY A 367 -17.53 -14.49 27.50
CA GLY A 367 -16.64 -13.55 28.18
C GLY A 367 -15.62 -12.85 27.26
N PRO A 368 -14.76 -13.57 26.54
CA PRO A 368 -13.75 -12.96 25.66
C PRO A 368 -14.37 -12.31 24.42
N GLY A 369 -15.34 -12.96 23.78
CA GLY A 369 -16.03 -12.42 22.60
C GLY A 369 -16.81 -11.14 22.91
N LEU A 370 -17.47 -11.08 24.06
CA LEU A 370 -18.30 -9.95 24.50
C LEU A 370 -17.44 -8.85 25.15
N ALA A 371 -16.30 -9.18 25.79
CA ALA A 371 -15.27 -8.22 26.18
C ALA A 371 -14.57 -7.58 24.96
N LEU A 372 -14.32 -8.36 23.90
CA LEU A 372 -13.93 -7.82 22.61
C LEU A 372 -15.08 -6.92 22.10
N ALA A 373 -16.29 -7.41 21.90
CA ALA A 373 -17.41 -6.61 21.36
C ALA A 373 -17.67 -5.30 22.14
N ARG A 374 -17.50 -5.31 23.47
CA ARG A 374 -17.61 -4.14 24.38
C ARG A 374 -16.43 -3.18 24.27
N SER A 375 -15.19 -3.67 24.24
CA SER A 375 -14.00 -2.82 24.06
C SER A 375 -13.86 -2.25 22.64
N PHE A 376 -14.56 -2.86 21.67
CA PHE A 376 -14.52 -2.52 20.25
C PHE A 376 -15.72 -1.68 19.76
N GLY A 377 -16.67 -1.32 20.65
CA GLY A 377 -17.78 -0.39 20.36
C GLY A 377 -18.85 -0.95 19.40
N TRP A 378 -18.92 -2.28 19.25
CA TRP A 378 -19.95 -2.93 18.42
C TRP A 378 -21.31 -3.00 19.11
N LEU A 379 -21.33 -3.00 20.45
CA LEU A 379 -22.56 -2.74 21.22
C LEU A 379 -22.64 -1.25 21.57
N LYS A 380 -23.62 -0.55 20.96
CA LYS A 380 -24.05 0.75 21.47
C LYS A 380 -24.59 0.60 22.89
N HIS A 381 -24.33 1.61 23.72
CA HIS A 381 -24.62 1.65 25.17
C HIS A 381 -26.08 1.33 25.58
N ASP A 382 -27.03 1.32 24.65
CA ASP A 382 -28.46 1.22 24.96
C ASP A 382 -28.99 -0.22 25.10
N LEU A 383 -28.25 -1.23 24.65
CA LEU A 383 -28.74 -2.63 24.62
C LEU A 383 -28.49 -3.42 25.92
N LEU A 384 -27.80 -2.85 26.92
CA LEU A 384 -27.42 -3.52 28.16
C LEU A 384 -27.87 -2.77 29.43
N ARG A 385 -29.06 -2.15 29.41
CA ARG A 385 -29.72 -1.70 30.65
C ARG A 385 -30.50 -2.81 31.38
N TRP A 386 -30.47 -4.04 30.86
CA TRP A 386 -31.27 -5.17 31.38
C TRP A 386 -30.45 -6.44 31.72
N LEU A 387 -29.12 -6.32 31.76
CA LEU A 387 -28.18 -7.29 32.35
C LEU A 387 -27.31 -6.53 33.34
#